data_AF-A0A424YNK3-F1
#
_entry.id   AF-A0A424YNK3-F1
#
_cell.length_a   1.000
_cell.length_b   1.000
_cell.length_c   1.000
_cell.angle_alpha   90.00
_cell.angle_beta   90.00
_cell.angle_gamma   90.00
#
_symmetry.space_group_name_H-M   'P 1'
#
loop_
_entity.id
_entity.type
_entity.pdbx_description
1 polymer ?
#
loop_
_entity_poly.entity_id
_entity_poly.type
_entity_poly.pdbx_seq_one_letter_code
_entity_poly.pdbx_strand_id
1 'polypeptide(L)'
;MMGNTADSAQATNNNSCAVFQNQFAEIQDAIESYRRDKRENVAIIGLPYSGKSTLISAIHEAYASDIFLVEYGSQITSKRGLLDYQSSKPIFVMDGCQYLFSRQIGGFSVLDDFLEEVVTSNSLFITTWNLYAWNYLRRVREVERIFPRIITIPPLSDTEMRECILKEYTDAELQFIGGVDIELPSFLGIERREVSLPLKKEPVRVPFPRFSFDTLVLRKRKAEETLSDEELVFRKITRMAEGNPGIGKAIWKKSFEYPTVNLKDYQPVRIVDPLVRKDAFILGVIAMTGSTSREYLEEVAASEYDINPTLYRLLSRGIIMEQNGGYQICPEAVLGVHDLLRKLRIVWE
;
A
#
# COMPACT_ATOMS: atom_id res chain seq x y z
N MET A 1 1.73 -35.99 44.93
CA MET A 1 0.73 -35.03 44.42
C MET A 1 1.52 -33.80 43.98
N MET A 2 2.17 -33.72 42.82
CA MET A 2 1.69 -33.84 41.43
C MET A 2 0.42 -33.02 41.18
N GLY A 3 0.53 -31.98 40.33
CA GLY A 3 -0.63 -31.28 39.77
C GLY A 3 -0.35 -29.89 39.20
N ASN A 4 0.40 -29.83 38.08
CA ASN A 4 0.46 -28.80 37.03
C ASN A 4 -0.21 -27.43 37.22
N THR A 5 0.63 -26.38 37.16
CA THR A 5 0.26 -25.05 36.65
C THR A 5 1.27 -24.66 35.55
N ALA A 6 1.07 -25.23 34.37
CA ALA A 6 1.76 -24.85 33.15
C ALA A 6 0.77 -25.06 32.01
N ASP A 7 -0.02 -24.02 31.72
CA ASP A 7 -0.71 -23.79 30.43
C ASP A 7 -1.59 -22.54 30.58
N SER A 8 -1.00 -21.35 30.37
CA SER A 8 -1.77 -20.11 30.11
C SER A 8 -0.88 -18.96 29.61
N ALA A 9 0.12 -19.26 28.76
CA ALA A 9 0.98 -18.24 28.16
C ALA A 9 1.12 -18.35 26.62
N GLN A 10 0.14 -18.96 25.95
CA GLN A 10 0.08 -19.04 24.49
C GLN A 10 -1.35 -18.78 23.99
N ALA A 11 -1.89 -17.58 24.21
CA ALA A 11 -3.13 -17.16 23.57
C ALA A 11 -3.35 -15.64 23.68
N THR A 12 -2.40 -14.83 23.23
CA THR A 12 -2.63 -13.39 23.12
C THR A 12 -1.96 -12.83 21.87
N ASN A 13 -2.80 -12.37 20.94
CA ASN A 13 -2.51 -11.42 19.85
C ASN A 13 -1.77 -11.89 18.59
N ASN A 14 -2.30 -12.90 17.88
CA ASN A 14 -1.88 -13.24 16.51
C ASN A 14 -2.76 -12.64 15.38
N ASN A 15 -3.69 -11.73 15.68
CA ASN A 15 -4.75 -11.33 14.73
C ASN A 15 -4.48 -10.04 13.93
N SER A 16 -3.33 -9.35 14.06
CA SER A 16 -3.01 -8.16 13.24
C SER A 16 -2.67 -8.51 11.78
N CYS A 17 -2.21 -9.74 11.54
CA CYS A 17 -1.69 -10.17 10.24
C CYS A 17 -2.51 -11.26 9.52
N ALA A 18 -3.74 -11.56 9.98
CA ALA A 18 -4.55 -12.63 9.37
C ALA A 18 -4.73 -12.47 7.85
N VAL A 19 -4.75 -11.21 7.40
CA VAL A 19 -4.98 -10.85 6.00
C VAL A 19 -3.70 -10.93 5.12
N PHE A 20 -2.50 -10.86 5.70
CA PHE A 20 -1.24 -10.85 4.95
C PHE A 20 -0.34 -12.04 5.31
N GLN A 21 -0.93 -13.18 5.64
CA GLN A 21 -0.21 -14.37 6.11
C GLN A 21 0.88 -14.85 5.14
N ASN A 22 0.61 -14.83 3.84
CA ASN A 22 1.60 -15.23 2.83
C ASN A 22 2.81 -14.28 2.83
N GLN A 23 2.57 -12.97 2.84
CA GLN A 23 3.65 -11.97 2.87
C GLN A 23 4.42 -12.03 4.18
N PHE A 24 3.74 -12.28 5.30
CA PHE A 24 4.38 -12.50 6.59
C PHE A 24 5.28 -13.73 6.54
N ALA A 25 4.79 -14.87 6.05
CA ALA A 25 5.58 -16.09 5.90
C ALA A 25 6.81 -15.91 4.99
N GLU A 26 6.69 -15.13 3.91
CA GLU A 26 7.83 -14.79 3.06
C GLU A 26 8.90 -13.95 3.80
N ILE A 27 8.50 -13.02 4.66
CA ILE A 27 9.44 -12.26 5.48
C ILE A 27 10.10 -13.17 6.54
N GLN A 28 9.33 -14.07 7.16
CA GLN A 28 9.87 -15.05 8.11
C GLN A 28 10.92 -15.94 7.45
N ASP A 29 10.65 -16.44 6.24
CA ASP A 29 11.61 -17.24 5.47
C ASP A 29 12.90 -16.47 5.14
N ALA A 30 12.80 -15.15 4.88
CA ALA A 30 13.98 -14.30 4.71
C ALA A 30 14.80 -14.16 6.00
N ILE A 31 14.13 -13.99 7.15
CA ILE A 31 14.77 -13.92 8.47
C ILE A 31 15.46 -15.26 8.80
N GLU A 32 14.80 -16.39 8.53
CA GLU A 32 15.37 -17.71 8.76
C GLU A 32 16.55 -18.01 7.83
N SER A 33 16.46 -17.61 6.57
CA SER A 33 17.56 -17.72 5.61
C SER A 33 18.78 -16.92 6.06
N TYR A 34 18.55 -15.71 6.58
CA TYR A 34 19.62 -14.87 7.14
C TYR A 34 20.31 -15.52 8.34
N ARG A 35 19.56 -16.17 9.24
CA ARG A 35 20.11 -16.95 10.35
C ARG A 35 20.93 -18.17 9.90
N ARG A 36 20.81 -18.58 8.64
CA ARG A 36 21.62 -19.63 7.98
C ARG A 36 22.70 -19.05 7.07
N ASP A 37 23.14 -17.82 7.34
CA ASP A 37 24.17 -17.06 6.61
C ASP A 37 23.81 -16.75 5.13
N LYS A 38 22.54 -16.84 4.75
CA LYS A 38 22.06 -16.41 3.42
C LYS A 38 21.33 -15.08 3.53
N ARG A 39 22.05 -14.00 3.23
CA ARG A 39 21.52 -12.63 3.29
C ARG A 39 20.80 -12.23 2.01
N GLU A 40 19.50 -11.97 2.10
CA GLU A 40 18.68 -11.45 1.01
C GLU A 40 17.84 -10.28 1.54
N ASN A 41 18.30 -9.05 1.31
CA ASN A 41 17.56 -7.86 1.72
C ASN A 41 16.18 -7.83 1.04
N VAL A 42 15.18 -7.39 1.79
CA VAL A 42 13.78 -7.46 1.41
C VAL A 42 13.22 -6.06 1.14
N ALA A 43 12.51 -5.91 0.03
CA ALA A 43 11.71 -4.72 -0.28
C ALA A 43 10.23 -5.09 -0.35
N ILE A 44 9.42 -4.48 0.51
CA ILE A 44 7.97 -4.62 0.57
C ILE A 44 7.33 -3.43 -0.16
N ILE A 45 6.59 -3.70 -1.22
CA ILE A 45 6.08 -2.67 -2.13
C ILE A 45 4.55 -2.73 -2.20
N GLY A 46 3.93 -1.56 -2.25
CA GLY A 46 2.49 -1.46 -2.47
C GLY A 46 2.04 -0.03 -2.65
N LEU A 47 0.83 0.14 -3.18
CA LEU A 47 0.20 1.46 -3.29
C LEU A 47 0.11 2.16 -1.91
N PRO A 48 -0.04 3.49 -1.88
CA PRO A 48 -0.41 4.17 -0.66
C PRO A 48 -1.61 3.49 0.01
N TYR A 49 -1.59 3.44 1.34
CA TYR A 49 -2.64 2.82 2.18
C TYR A 49 -2.83 1.30 2.04
N SER A 50 -1.94 0.59 1.32
CA SER A 50 -2.08 -0.85 1.09
C SER A 50 -1.91 -1.75 2.33
N GLY A 51 -1.52 -1.21 3.49
CA GLY A 51 -1.31 -2.00 4.72
C GLY A 51 0.13 -2.45 5.00
N LYS A 52 1.13 -1.92 4.27
CA LYS A 52 2.56 -2.22 4.50
C LYS A 52 3.00 -2.01 5.95
N SER A 53 2.67 -0.86 6.53
CA SER A 53 3.02 -0.53 7.91
C SER A 53 2.39 -1.52 8.90
N THR A 54 1.16 -1.98 8.65
CA THR A 54 0.51 -3.01 9.48
C THR A 54 1.25 -4.35 9.43
N LEU A 55 1.73 -4.76 8.25
CA LEU A 55 2.56 -5.96 8.10
C LEU A 55 3.88 -5.82 8.86
N ILE A 56 4.53 -4.65 8.76
CA ILE A 56 5.77 -4.36 9.51
C ILE A 56 5.56 -4.37 11.02
N SER A 57 4.48 -3.74 11.51
CA SER A 57 4.17 -3.76 12.95
C SER A 57 3.99 -5.19 13.45
N ALA A 58 3.30 -6.06 12.68
CA ALA A 58 3.14 -7.47 13.04
C ALA A 58 4.48 -8.23 13.07
N ILE A 59 5.39 -7.96 12.13
CA ILE A 59 6.74 -8.56 12.12
C ILE A 59 7.56 -8.09 13.32
N HIS A 60 7.51 -6.80 13.64
CA HIS A 60 8.20 -6.25 14.80
C HIS A 60 7.65 -6.84 16.11
N GLU A 61 6.34 -7.00 16.23
CA GLU A 61 5.70 -7.68 17.38
C GLU A 61 6.19 -9.14 17.53
N ALA A 62 6.30 -9.88 16.43
CA ALA A 62 6.72 -11.28 16.45
C ALA A 62 8.22 -11.50 16.72
N TYR A 63 9.08 -10.52 16.40
CA TYR A 63 10.54 -10.65 16.46
C TYR A 63 11.21 -9.49 17.23
N ALA A 64 10.53 -8.92 18.22
CA ALA A 64 10.95 -7.72 18.94
C ALA A 64 12.37 -7.80 19.55
N SER A 65 12.85 -9.01 19.89
CA SER A 65 14.20 -9.22 20.43
C SER A 65 15.30 -8.95 19.41
N ASP A 66 15.07 -9.32 18.15
CA ASP A 66 16.13 -9.41 17.12
C ASP A 66 16.04 -8.27 16.10
N ILE A 67 14.90 -7.56 16.06
CA ILE A 67 14.61 -6.52 15.09
C ILE A 67 14.77 -5.12 15.68
N PHE A 68 15.42 -4.25 14.93
CA PHE A 68 15.40 -2.81 15.13
C PHE A 68 14.45 -2.15 14.13
N LEU A 69 13.37 -1.53 14.63
CA LEU A 69 12.37 -0.86 13.80
C LEU A 69 12.68 0.64 13.68
N VAL A 70 12.68 1.15 12.44
CA VAL A 70 12.78 2.58 12.11
C VAL A 70 11.56 2.96 11.27
N GLU A 71 10.82 3.99 11.69
CA GLU A 71 9.64 4.48 10.97
C GLU A 71 9.86 5.91 10.49
N TYR A 72 9.69 6.12 9.19
CA TYR A 72 9.75 7.44 8.58
C TYR A 72 8.34 7.95 8.31
N GLY A 73 7.98 9.07 8.97
CA GLY A 73 6.68 9.73 8.78
C GLY A 73 6.72 10.96 7.86
N SER A 74 7.92 11.45 7.52
CA SER A 74 8.13 12.66 6.70
C SER A 74 9.54 12.67 6.11
N GLN A 75 9.77 13.58 5.17
CA GLN A 75 11.03 13.71 4.44
C GLN A 75 12.25 13.84 5.36
N ILE A 76 13.28 13.02 5.13
CA ILE A 76 14.54 13.09 5.87
C ILE A 76 15.53 13.94 5.09
N THR A 77 15.93 15.08 5.67
CA THR A 77 16.79 16.08 5.01
C THR A 77 18.23 16.05 5.50
N SER A 78 18.51 15.38 6.61
CA SER A 78 19.86 15.33 7.19
C SER A 78 20.33 13.91 7.43
N LYS A 79 21.62 13.68 7.19
CA LYS A 79 22.31 12.40 7.41
C LYS A 79 22.28 11.96 8.88
N ARG A 80 22.21 12.92 9.81
CA ARG A 80 22.20 12.64 11.27
C ARG A 80 20.93 11.88 11.62
N GLY A 81 21.10 10.66 12.15
CA GLY A 81 20.00 9.83 12.63
C GLY A 81 19.45 8.77 11.67
N LEU A 82 19.99 8.61 10.46
CA LEU A 82 19.57 7.49 9.59
C LEU A 82 20.02 6.14 10.19
N LEU A 83 21.25 6.13 10.71
CA LEU A 83 21.97 4.93 11.16
C LEU A 83 22.90 5.19 12.35
N ASP A 84 22.76 6.32 13.08
CA ASP A 84 23.45 6.53 14.37
C ASP A 84 23.00 5.50 15.45
N TYR A 85 22.11 4.58 15.07
CA TYR A 85 21.73 3.44 15.85
C TYR A 85 22.91 2.47 15.96
N GLN A 86 23.69 2.64 17.03
CA GLN A 86 24.50 1.60 17.66
C GLN A 86 23.61 0.46 18.18
N SER A 87 22.76 -0.08 17.31
CA SER A 87 21.93 -1.22 17.61
C SER A 87 22.79 -2.46 17.44
N SER A 88 22.95 -3.23 18.52
CA SER A 88 23.57 -4.56 18.47
C SER A 88 22.68 -5.58 17.75
N LYS A 89 21.54 -5.16 17.18
CA LYS A 89 20.57 -6.06 16.55
C LYS A 89 20.98 -6.36 15.11
N PRO A 90 20.86 -7.63 14.67
CA PRO A 90 21.31 -8.06 13.36
C PRO A 90 20.27 -7.81 12.24
N ILE A 91 19.03 -7.41 12.57
CA ILE A 91 17.96 -7.20 11.59
C ILE A 91 17.39 -5.79 11.74
N PHE A 92 17.36 -5.04 10.64
CA PHE A 92 16.76 -3.72 10.53
C PHE A 92 15.46 -3.79 9.72
N VAL A 93 14.39 -3.28 10.31
CA VAL A 93 13.10 -3.10 9.64
C VAL A 93 12.84 -1.62 9.50
N MET A 94 12.58 -1.15 8.28
CA MET A 94 12.49 0.27 7.97
C MET A 94 11.20 0.55 7.21
N ASP A 95 10.28 1.30 7.82
CA ASP A 95 9.00 1.68 7.23
C ASP A 95 9.07 3.08 6.62
N GLY A 96 8.55 3.23 5.40
CA GLY A 96 8.43 4.52 4.74
C GLY A 96 9.69 4.99 4.02
N CYS A 97 10.50 4.10 3.45
CA CYS A 97 11.77 4.46 2.83
C CYS A 97 11.64 5.45 1.65
N GLN A 98 10.44 5.68 1.10
CA GLN A 98 10.20 6.77 0.15
C GLN A 98 10.59 8.17 0.67
N TYR A 99 10.65 8.35 1.99
CA TYR A 99 11.03 9.62 2.62
C TYR A 99 12.55 9.88 2.64
N LEU A 100 13.36 8.92 2.17
CA LEU A 100 14.83 9.01 2.15
C LEU A 100 15.39 9.78 0.94
N PHE A 101 14.56 10.13 -0.04
CA PHE A 101 15.03 10.85 -1.24
C PHE A 101 14.12 12.01 -1.59
N SER A 102 14.70 13.09 -2.10
CA SER A 102 13.97 14.19 -2.73
C SER A 102 14.26 14.27 -4.22
N ARG A 103 13.33 14.86 -4.97
CA ARG A 103 13.45 15.09 -6.43
C ARG A 103 14.18 16.37 -6.79
N GLN A 104 14.88 16.96 -5.83
CA GLN A 104 15.71 18.14 -6.05
C GLN A 104 17.12 17.72 -6.47
N ILE A 105 17.87 18.67 -7.03
CA ILE A 105 19.29 18.46 -7.33
C ILE A 105 20.02 18.17 -6.00
N GLY A 106 20.76 17.06 -5.94
CA GLY A 106 21.42 16.60 -4.71
C GLY A 106 20.50 15.89 -3.69
N GLY A 107 19.21 15.77 -4.01
CA GLY A 107 18.18 15.17 -3.16
C GLY A 107 18.30 13.67 -2.88
N PHE A 108 19.27 13.01 -3.50
CA PHE A 108 19.52 11.58 -3.32
C PHE A 108 20.58 11.25 -2.28
N SER A 109 21.32 12.24 -1.76
CA SER A 109 22.45 11.99 -0.86
C SER A 109 22.10 11.09 0.34
N VAL A 110 20.95 11.33 0.97
CA VAL A 110 20.42 10.55 2.08
C VAL A 110 20.09 9.10 1.67
N LEU A 111 19.48 8.92 0.50
CA LEU A 111 19.21 7.60 -0.07
C LEU A 111 20.51 6.87 -0.44
N ASP A 112 21.44 7.56 -1.09
CA ASP A 112 22.69 6.98 -1.58
C ASP A 112 23.52 6.46 -0.39
N ASP A 113 23.62 7.23 0.71
CA ASP A 113 24.26 6.79 1.96
C ASP A 113 23.53 5.56 2.56
N PHE A 114 22.20 5.58 2.58
CA PHE A 114 21.40 4.46 3.08
C PHE A 114 21.66 3.18 2.26
N LEU A 115 21.63 3.29 0.93
CA LEU A 115 21.86 2.17 0.03
C LEU A 115 23.28 1.62 0.16
N GLU A 116 24.28 2.49 0.38
CA GLU A 116 25.65 2.08 0.67
C GLU A 116 25.70 1.23 1.95
N GLU A 117 25.07 1.67 3.05
CA GLU A 117 25.00 0.88 4.28
C GLU A 117 24.32 -0.48 4.07
N VAL A 118 23.21 -0.51 3.32
CA VAL A 118 22.52 -1.77 3.00
C VAL A 118 23.44 -2.71 2.22
N VAL A 119 24.42 -2.22 1.47
CA VAL A 119 25.38 -3.08 0.77
C VAL A 119 26.52 -3.51 1.70
N THR A 120 27.10 -2.59 2.47
CA THR A 120 28.33 -2.81 3.27
C THR A 120 28.09 -3.53 4.59
N SER A 121 26.90 -3.40 5.17
CA SER A 121 26.55 -4.00 6.46
C SER A 121 26.36 -5.52 6.38
N ASN A 122 26.61 -6.24 7.48
CA ASN A 122 26.29 -7.66 7.60
C ASN A 122 24.85 -7.91 8.08
N SER A 123 24.09 -6.85 8.36
CA SER A 123 22.72 -6.95 8.85
C SER A 123 21.71 -7.20 7.74
N LEU A 124 20.58 -7.84 8.07
CA LEU A 124 19.45 -7.99 7.17
C LEU A 124 18.61 -6.71 7.17
N PHE A 125 18.28 -6.17 5.99
CA PHE A 125 17.36 -5.03 5.86
C PHE A 125 16.03 -5.49 5.25
N ILE A 126 14.94 -5.13 5.93
CA ILE A 126 13.56 -5.32 5.46
C ILE A 126 12.95 -3.92 5.36
N THR A 127 12.65 -3.48 4.15
CA THR A 127 12.26 -2.09 3.86
C THR A 127 10.86 -2.03 3.28
N THR A 128 10.12 -0.95 3.56
CA THR A 128 8.85 -0.69 2.85
C THR A 128 8.98 0.50 1.91
N TRP A 129 8.33 0.38 0.76
CA TRP A 129 8.31 1.41 -0.27
C TRP A 129 6.91 1.60 -0.79
N ASN A 130 6.55 2.87 -0.98
CA ASN A 130 5.46 3.22 -1.86
C ASN A 130 5.79 2.81 -3.31
N LEU A 131 4.83 2.20 -4.01
CA LEU A 131 4.96 1.75 -5.40
C LEU A 131 5.50 2.85 -6.34
N TYR A 132 5.03 4.08 -6.17
CA TYR A 132 5.46 5.21 -7.01
C TYR A 132 6.94 5.54 -6.83
N ALA A 133 7.40 5.58 -5.58
CA ALA A 133 8.81 5.79 -5.25
C ALA A 133 9.67 4.63 -5.76
N TRP A 134 9.26 3.39 -5.48
CA TRP A 134 9.97 2.20 -5.93
C TRP A 134 10.19 2.20 -7.44
N ASN A 135 9.14 2.42 -8.23
CA ASN A 135 9.22 2.38 -9.68
C ASN A 135 10.09 3.49 -10.28
N TYR A 136 10.17 4.64 -9.60
CA TYR A 136 11.09 5.72 -9.94
C TYR A 136 12.54 5.33 -9.61
N LEU A 137 12.79 4.85 -8.39
CA LEU A 137 14.13 4.49 -7.92
C LEU A 137 14.71 3.28 -8.66
N ARG A 138 13.88 2.31 -9.06
CA ARG A 138 14.26 1.20 -9.93
C ARG A 138 14.96 1.68 -11.21
N ARG A 139 14.47 2.80 -11.77
CA ARG A 139 14.99 3.36 -13.03
C ARG A 139 16.21 4.25 -12.84
N VAL A 140 16.29 4.96 -11.71
CA VAL A 140 17.30 6.01 -11.49
C VAL A 140 18.48 5.51 -10.66
N ARG A 141 18.30 4.43 -9.90
CA ARG A 141 19.27 3.88 -8.94
C ARG A 141 19.38 2.36 -8.94
N GLU A 142 18.59 1.65 -9.76
CA GLU A 142 18.62 0.18 -9.85
C GLU A 142 18.51 -0.51 -8.47
N VAL A 143 17.67 0.06 -7.58
CA VAL A 143 17.52 -0.39 -6.18
C VAL A 143 17.12 -1.87 -6.05
N GLU A 144 16.51 -2.46 -7.09
CA GLU A 144 16.19 -3.88 -7.16
C GLU A 144 17.43 -4.78 -7.08
N ARG A 145 18.62 -4.28 -7.43
CA ARG A 145 19.87 -5.04 -7.28
C ARG A 145 20.28 -5.17 -5.82
N ILE A 146 19.90 -4.22 -4.98
CA ILE A 146 20.23 -4.18 -3.55
C ILE A 146 19.23 -4.99 -2.73
N PHE A 147 17.98 -5.09 -3.21
CA PHE A 147 16.90 -5.85 -2.61
C PHE A 147 16.46 -7.01 -3.52
N PRO A 148 17.17 -8.15 -3.51
CA PRO A 148 16.88 -9.29 -4.39
C PRO A 148 15.53 -9.94 -4.08
N ARG A 149 15.01 -9.80 -2.86
CA ARG A 149 13.69 -10.32 -2.47
C ARG A 149 12.66 -9.19 -2.46
N ILE A 150 11.73 -9.24 -3.40
CA ILE A 150 10.69 -8.23 -3.54
C ILE A 150 9.33 -8.85 -3.20
N ILE A 151 8.65 -8.28 -2.21
CA ILE A 151 7.34 -8.73 -1.74
C ILE A 151 6.32 -7.65 -2.07
N THR A 152 5.30 -7.97 -2.87
CA THR A 152 4.21 -7.04 -3.19
C THR A 152 3.00 -7.29 -2.30
N ILE A 153 2.38 -6.23 -1.78
CA ILE A 153 1.13 -6.34 -1.03
C ILE A 153 -0.03 -6.59 -2.00
N PRO A 154 -0.73 -7.74 -1.92
CA PRO A 154 -1.84 -8.05 -2.80
C PRO A 154 -3.10 -7.25 -2.41
N PRO A 155 -4.04 -7.06 -3.36
CA PRO A 155 -5.37 -6.56 -3.04
C PRO A 155 -6.14 -7.60 -2.21
N LEU A 156 -6.92 -7.12 -1.23
CA LEU A 156 -7.77 -7.94 -0.38
C LEU A 156 -9.00 -8.47 -1.12
N SER A 157 -9.38 -9.69 -0.80
CA SER A 157 -10.69 -10.27 -1.12
C SER A 157 -11.83 -9.64 -0.30
N ASP A 158 -13.07 -9.94 -0.68
CA ASP A 158 -14.27 -9.48 0.04
C ASP A 158 -14.25 -9.92 1.52
N THR A 159 -13.82 -11.15 1.79
CA THR A 159 -13.75 -11.73 3.15
C THR A 159 -12.64 -11.08 3.97
N GLU A 160 -11.47 -10.89 3.38
CA GLU A 160 -10.33 -10.24 4.05
C GLU A 160 -10.62 -8.76 4.34
N MET A 161 -11.27 -8.05 3.40
CA MET A 161 -11.69 -6.65 3.62
C MET A 161 -12.69 -6.56 4.77
N ARG A 162 -13.66 -7.47 4.82
CA ARG A 162 -14.63 -7.57 5.92
C ARG A 162 -13.92 -7.76 7.25
N GLU A 163 -13.05 -8.75 7.35
CA GLU A 163 -12.26 -9.02 8.57
C GLU A 163 -11.40 -7.81 8.97
N CYS A 164 -10.75 -7.17 7.99
CA CYS A 164 -9.89 -6.01 8.20
C CYS A 164 -10.65 -4.80 8.79
N ILE A 165 -11.89 -4.57 8.33
CA ILE A 165 -12.74 -3.47 8.80
C ILE A 165 -13.40 -3.82 10.13
N LEU A 166 -14.04 -4.98 10.23
CA LEU A 166 -14.82 -5.36 11.41
C LEU A 166 -13.97 -5.63 12.64
N LYS A 167 -12.68 -5.91 12.50
CA LYS A 167 -11.77 -6.06 13.64
C LYS A 167 -11.74 -4.85 14.58
N GLU A 168 -12.02 -3.65 14.07
CA GLU A 168 -12.08 -2.41 14.85
C GLU A 168 -13.42 -2.23 15.59
N TYR A 169 -14.37 -3.15 15.42
CA TYR A 169 -15.72 -3.10 15.97
C TYR A 169 -15.99 -4.35 16.82
N THR A 170 -16.48 -4.17 18.05
CA THR A 170 -16.82 -5.26 18.98
C THR A 170 -18.29 -5.64 18.82
N ASP A 171 -18.63 -6.92 18.56
CA ASP A 171 -19.98 -7.55 18.56
C ASP A 171 -21.17 -6.58 18.44
N ALA A 172 -21.07 -5.64 17.50
CA ALA A 172 -22.01 -4.54 17.38
C ALA A 172 -23.15 -5.00 16.49
N GLU A 173 -24.38 -4.67 16.86
CA GLU A 173 -25.57 -4.82 16.02
C GLU A 173 -25.51 -3.79 14.87
N LEU A 174 -24.53 -3.92 13.98
CA LEU A 174 -24.39 -3.09 12.80
C LEU A 174 -25.58 -3.34 11.88
N GLN A 175 -26.20 -2.26 11.43
CA GLN A 175 -27.34 -2.32 10.52
C GLN A 175 -26.89 -1.95 9.11
N PHE A 176 -26.89 -2.92 8.22
CA PHE A 176 -26.56 -2.73 6.81
C PHE A 176 -27.84 -2.38 6.05
N ILE A 177 -27.89 -1.20 5.43
CA ILE A 177 -29.07 -0.81 4.63
C ILE A 177 -28.98 -1.47 3.25
N GLY A 178 -29.88 -2.42 3.01
CA GLY A 178 -30.11 -3.04 1.71
C GLY A 178 -30.51 -2.03 0.63
N GLY A 179 -30.01 -2.23 -0.58
CA GLY A 179 -30.13 -1.27 -1.70
C GLY A 179 -28.80 -0.90 -2.34
N VAL A 180 -27.74 -1.63 -2.01
CA VAL A 180 -26.46 -1.53 -2.71
C VAL A 180 -26.56 -2.27 -4.03
N ASP A 181 -26.87 -1.55 -5.10
CA ASP A 181 -26.74 -2.10 -6.45
C ASP A 181 -25.27 -2.28 -6.80
N ILE A 182 -24.87 -3.54 -6.92
CA ILE A 182 -23.57 -3.93 -7.42
C ILE A 182 -23.72 -4.35 -8.89
N GLU A 183 -23.13 -3.57 -9.80
CA GLU A 183 -22.88 -4.04 -11.16
C GLU A 183 -21.85 -5.17 -11.12
N LEU A 184 -22.28 -6.39 -11.46
CA LEU A 184 -21.39 -7.55 -11.50
C LEU A 184 -20.53 -7.47 -12.77
N PRO A 185 -19.18 -7.49 -12.66
CA PRO A 185 -18.32 -7.46 -13.83
C PRO A 185 -18.60 -8.64 -14.76
N SER A 186 -18.16 -8.50 -16.01
CA SER A 186 -18.25 -9.56 -16.99
C SER A 186 -17.47 -10.79 -16.51
N PHE A 187 -18.10 -11.97 -16.59
CA PHE A 187 -17.49 -13.25 -16.22
C PHE A 187 -16.26 -13.61 -17.07
N LEU A 188 -16.11 -12.93 -18.21
CA LEU A 188 -15.01 -12.99 -19.15
C LEU A 188 -14.23 -11.69 -19.07
N GLY A 189 -12.98 -11.78 -18.61
CA GLY A 189 -11.97 -10.74 -18.72
C GLY A 189 -10.89 -11.14 -19.73
N ILE A 190 -10.09 -10.17 -20.18
CA ILE A 190 -8.89 -10.41 -20.98
C ILE A 190 -7.69 -9.91 -20.17
N GLU A 191 -6.82 -10.83 -19.77
CA GLU A 191 -5.56 -10.51 -19.10
C GLU A 191 -4.42 -10.65 -20.11
N ARG A 192 -3.44 -9.73 -20.10
CA ARG A 192 -2.25 -9.87 -20.95
C ARG A 192 -1.20 -10.65 -20.19
N ARG A 193 -0.89 -11.87 -20.63
CA ARG A 193 0.21 -12.66 -20.07
C ARG A 193 1.45 -12.51 -20.92
N GLU A 194 2.59 -12.38 -20.25
CA GLU A 194 3.89 -12.50 -20.88
C GLU A 194 4.20 -13.97 -21.10
N VAL A 195 4.34 -14.36 -22.36
CA VAL A 195 4.63 -15.75 -22.74
C VAL A 195 5.91 -15.76 -23.53
N SER A 196 6.87 -16.55 -23.08
CA SER A 196 8.09 -16.81 -23.82
C SER A 196 7.77 -17.78 -24.97
N LEU A 197 7.92 -17.31 -26.21
CA LEU A 197 7.71 -18.15 -27.40
C LEU A 197 9.05 -18.75 -27.83
N PRO A 198 9.11 -20.06 -28.16
CA PRO A 198 10.38 -20.75 -28.47
C PRO A 198 11.15 -20.19 -29.68
N LEU A 199 10.55 -19.28 -30.47
CA LEU A 199 11.11 -18.66 -31.67
C LEU A 199 11.45 -17.17 -31.50
N LYS A 200 11.21 -16.57 -30.33
CA LYS A 200 11.52 -15.16 -30.03
C LYS A 200 12.25 -15.06 -28.70
N LYS A 201 13.36 -14.30 -28.68
CA LYS A 201 14.16 -14.06 -27.47
C LYS A 201 13.47 -13.14 -26.45
N GLU A 202 12.45 -12.39 -26.85
CA GLU A 202 11.71 -11.48 -25.99
C GLU A 202 10.31 -12.04 -25.69
N PRO A 203 9.85 -11.96 -24.42
CA PRO A 203 8.51 -12.40 -24.04
C PRO A 203 7.44 -11.56 -24.76
N VAL A 204 6.44 -12.23 -25.32
CA VAL A 204 5.33 -11.58 -26.03
C VAL A 204 4.12 -11.48 -25.11
N ARG A 205 3.52 -10.29 -25.02
CA ARG A 205 2.27 -10.06 -24.30
C ARG A 205 1.07 -10.48 -25.15
N VAL A 206 0.49 -11.63 -24.85
CA VAL A 206 -0.70 -12.15 -25.56
C VAL A 206 -1.95 -12.02 -24.69
N PRO A 207 -3.11 -11.65 -25.29
CA PRO A 207 -4.38 -11.60 -24.59
C PRO A 207 -4.83 -13.03 -24.27
N PHE A 208 -5.00 -13.33 -22.99
CA PHE A 208 -5.54 -14.58 -22.48
C PHE A 208 -6.91 -14.34 -21.84
N PRO A 209 -7.95 -15.12 -22.22
CA PRO A 209 -9.24 -15.03 -21.57
C PRO A 209 -9.12 -15.50 -20.11
N ARG A 210 -9.57 -14.65 -19.18
CA ARG A 210 -9.69 -14.96 -17.75
C ARG A 210 -11.16 -15.15 -17.41
N PHE A 211 -11.50 -16.32 -16.89
CA PHE A 211 -12.84 -16.60 -16.41
C PHE A 211 -12.89 -16.36 -14.90
N SER A 212 -13.80 -15.48 -14.48
CA SER A 212 -14.04 -15.20 -13.06
C SER A 212 -15.19 -16.07 -12.57
N PHE A 213 -14.92 -17.33 -12.21
CA PHE A 213 -15.95 -18.24 -11.72
C PHE A 213 -16.69 -17.72 -10.48
N ASP A 214 -16.02 -16.91 -9.66
CA ASP A 214 -16.64 -16.19 -8.55
C ASP A 214 -17.82 -15.33 -9.05
N THR A 215 -17.66 -14.58 -10.15
CA THR A 215 -18.78 -13.78 -10.69
C THR A 215 -19.98 -14.62 -11.16
N LEU A 216 -19.75 -15.86 -11.62
CA LEU A 216 -20.85 -16.77 -11.99
C LEU A 216 -21.60 -17.26 -10.76
N VAL A 217 -20.86 -17.66 -9.71
CA VAL A 217 -21.46 -18.04 -8.41
C VAL A 217 -22.23 -16.87 -7.83
N LEU A 218 -21.71 -15.65 -7.95
CA LEU A 218 -22.37 -14.43 -7.47
C LEU A 218 -23.64 -14.08 -8.23
N ARG A 219 -23.65 -14.25 -9.56
CA ARG A 219 -24.88 -14.05 -10.36
C ARG A 219 -25.97 -15.03 -9.95
N LYS A 220 -25.62 -16.30 -9.71
CA LYS A 220 -26.56 -17.30 -9.20
C LYS A 220 -27.08 -16.92 -7.81
N ARG A 221 -26.19 -16.64 -6.86
CA ARG A 221 -26.58 -16.28 -5.48
C ARG A 221 -27.43 -15.01 -5.41
N LYS A 222 -27.13 -13.98 -6.21
CA LYS A 222 -27.95 -12.76 -6.30
C LYS A 222 -29.32 -13.04 -6.93
N ALA A 223 -29.38 -13.85 -7.99
CA ALA A 223 -30.65 -14.27 -8.60
C ALA A 223 -31.49 -15.15 -7.67
N GLU A 224 -30.85 -15.87 -6.76
CA GLU A 224 -31.46 -16.69 -5.71
C GLU A 224 -31.71 -15.92 -4.40
N GLU A 225 -31.46 -14.60 -4.35
CA GLU A 225 -31.61 -13.74 -3.14
C GLU A 225 -30.90 -14.25 -1.87
N THR A 226 -29.80 -15.00 -2.03
CA THR A 226 -29.08 -15.63 -0.89
C THR A 226 -27.98 -14.76 -0.27
N LEU A 227 -27.72 -13.57 -0.80
CA LEU A 227 -26.67 -12.66 -0.30
C LEU A 227 -27.23 -11.74 0.78
N SER A 228 -26.55 -11.64 1.93
CA SER A 228 -26.90 -10.67 2.96
C SER A 228 -26.50 -9.24 2.56
N ASP A 229 -27.19 -8.24 3.13
CA ASP A 229 -26.86 -6.82 2.93
C ASP A 229 -25.43 -6.49 3.37
N GLU A 230 -24.96 -7.14 4.44
CA GLU A 230 -23.57 -7.08 4.88
C GLU A 230 -22.60 -7.49 3.76
N GLU A 231 -22.82 -8.65 3.13
CA GLU A 231 -21.95 -9.16 2.08
C GLU A 231 -21.95 -8.22 0.86
N LEU A 232 -23.10 -7.62 0.53
CA LEU A 232 -23.20 -6.64 -0.54
C LEU A 232 -22.42 -5.35 -0.23
N VAL A 233 -22.51 -4.85 1.01
CA VAL A 233 -21.78 -3.66 1.47
C VAL A 233 -20.28 -3.89 1.36
N PHE A 234 -19.74 -4.96 1.95
CA PHE A 234 -18.30 -5.23 1.92
C PHE A 234 -17.80 -5.48 0.51
N ARG A 235 -18.54 -6.20 -0.33
CA ARG A 235 -18.20 -6.36 -1.74
C ARG A 235 -18.15 -5.04 -2.49
N LYS A 236 -19.09 -4.11 -2.23
CA LYS A 236 -19.06 -2.78 -2.84
C LYS A 236 -17.80 -2.02 -2.42
N ILE A 237 -17.47 -2.04 -1.13
CA ILE A 237 -16.27 -1.41 -0.57
C ILE A 237 -15.01 -2.00 -1.22
N THR A 238 -14.86 -3.32 -1.21
CA THR A 238 -13.71 -4.01 -1.79
C THR A 238 -13.51 -3.64 -3.24
N ARG A 239 -14.59 -3.57 -4.03
CA ARG A 239 -14.52 -3.17 -5.44
C ARG A 239 -14.12 -1.72 -5.63
N MET A 240 -14.72 -0.80 -4.87
CA MET A 240 -14.38 0.63 -4.92
C MET A 240 -12.94 0.89 -4.45
N ALA A 241 -12.43 0.06 -3.55
CA ALA A 241 -11.07 0.13 -3.04
C ALA A 241 -10.05 -0.68 -3.86
N GLU A 242 -10.49 -1.45 -4.86
CA GLU A 242 -9.68 -2.48 -5.54
C GLU A 242 -8.89 -3.35 -4.56
N GLY A 243 -9.53 -3.74 -3.45
CA GLY A 243 -8.92 -4.52 -2.38
C GLY A 243 -7.88 -3.77 -1.54
N ASN A 244 -7.67 -2.45 -1.71
CA ASN A 244 -6.75 -1.70 -0.87
C ASN A 244 -7.38 -1.44 0.53
N PRO A 245 -6.82 -1.97 1.63
CA PRO A 245 -7.47 -1.91 2.95
C PRO A 245 -7.65 -0.49 3.47
N GLY A 246 -6.69 0.40 3.29
CA GLY A 246 -6.83 1.77 3.81
C GLY A 246 -7.81 2.62 3.00
N ILE A 247 -7.97 2.35 1.69
CA ILE A 247 -9.07 2.93 0.90
C ILE A 247 -10.41 2.37 1.38
N GLY A 248 -10.50 1.04 1.56
CA GLY A 248 -11.70 0.39 2.07
C GLY A 248 -12.16 0.94 3.43
N LYS A 249 -11.22 1.13 4.36
CA LYS A 249 -11.47 1.78 5.66
C LYS A 249 -11.92 3.22 5.52
N ALA A 250 -11.38 3.99 4.57
CA ALA A 250 -11.80 5.37 4.34
C ALA A 250 -13.24 5.45 3.79
N ILE A 251 -13.58 4.58 2.84
CA ILE A 251 -14.95 4.43 2.33
C ILE A 251 -15.90 4.07 3.47
N TRP A 252 -15.55 3.04 4.26
CA TRP A 252 -16.33 2.60 5.41
C TRP A 252 -16.61 3.75 6.38
N LYS A 253 -15.56 4.46 6.83
CA LYS A 253 -15.67 5.56 7.78
C LYS A 253 -16.59 6.68 7.30
N LYS A 254 -16.64 6.96 5.99
CA LYS A 254 -17.56 7.95 5.43
C LYS A 254 -18.99 7.45 5.25
N SER A 255 -19.16 6.15 5.08
CA SER A 255 -20.47 5.50 4.92
C SER A 255 -21.12 5.07 6.24
N PHE A 256 -20.40 5.25 7.35
CA PHE A 256 -20.79 4.76 8.66
C PHE A 256 -21.32 5.88 9.53
N GLU A 257 -22.57 5.75 9.96
CA GLU A 257 -23.23 6.59 10.95
C GLU A 257 -23.87 5.65 11.98
N TYR A 258 -23.20 5.45 13.12
CA TYR A 258 -23.56 4.39 14.07
C TYR A 258 -25.06 4.38 14.41
N PRO A 259 -25.73 3.20 14.37
CA PRO A 259 -25.20 1.86 14.07
C PRO A 259 -25.28 1.47 12.59
N THR A 260 -25.61 2.41 11.72
CA THR A 260 -26.02 2.19 10.34
C THR A 260 -24.85 2.36 9.37
N VAL A 261 -24.79 1.47 8.37
CA VAL A 261 -23.88 1.58 7.23
C VAL A 261 -24.72 1.78 5.98
N ASN A 262 -24.51 2.91 5.30
CA ASN A 262 -25.22 3.24 4.06
C ASN A 262 -24.26 3.65 2.95
N LEU A 263 -24.22 2.81 1.90
CA LEU A 263 -23.42 3.06 0.70
C LEU A 263 -24.23 3.47 -0.52
N LYS A 264 -25.56 3.62 -0.40
CA LYS A 264 -26.45 3.85 -1.56
C LYS A 264 -26.02 5.07 -2.36
N ASP A 265 -25.77 6.18 -1.68
CA ASP A 265 -25.42 7.46 -2.28
C ASP A 265 -23.91 7.73 -2.29
N TYR A 266 -23.09 6.77 -1.84
CA TYR A 266 -21.65 6.92 -1.82
C TYR A 266 -21.10 6.92 -3.26
N GLN A 267 -20.42 8.02 -3.62
CA GLN A 267 -19.76 8.19 -4.90
C GLN A 267 -18.24 8.29 -4.70
N PRO A 268 -17.44 7.44 -5.37
CA PRO A 268 -15.99 7.55 -5.29
C PRO A 268 -15.50 8.85 -5.92
N VAL A 269 -14.36 9.35 -5.45
CA VAL A 269 -13.73 10.55 -6.01
C VAL A 269 -13.34 10.27 -7.47
N ARG A 270 -14.04 10.90 -8.41
CA ARG A 270 -13.73 10.79 -9.85
C ARG A 270 -12.90 11.99 -10.30
N ILE A 271 -11.77 11.72 -10.94
CA ILE A 271 -10.98 12.74 -11.63
C ILE A 271 -11.52 12.84 -13.06
N VAL A 272 -12.53 13.69 -13.25
CA VAL A 272 -13.33 13.78 -14.50
C VAL A 272 -12.65 14.62 -15.58
N ASP A 273 -11.98 15.71 -15.19
CA ASP A 273 -11.34 16.62 -16.12
C ASP A 273 -9.87 16.26 -16.35
N PRO A 274 -9.31 16.51 -17.56
CA PRO A 274 -7.88 16.50 -17.73
C PRO A 274 -7.27 17.57 -16.82
N LEU A 275 -6.71 17.13 -15.70
CA LEU A 275 -5.85 17.96 -14.87
C LEU A 275 -4.77 18.58 -15.77
N VAL A 276 -4.48 19.87 -15.55
CA VAL A 276 -3.42 20.54 -16.32
C VAL A 276 -2.11 19.80 -16.04
N ARG A 277 -1.18 19.78 -17.01
CA ARG A 277 0.11 19.08 -16.85
C ARG A 277 0.84 19.44 -15.54
N LYS A 278 0.71 20.68 -15.08
CA LYS A 278 1.24 21.18 -13.79
C LYS A 278 0.61 20.46 -12.59
N ASP A 279 -0.70 20.26 -12.61
CA ASP A 279 -1.45 19.56 -11.56
C ASP A 279 -1.03 18.11 -11.48
N ALA A 280 -0.93 17.45 -12.63
CA ALA A 280 -0.49 16.07 -12.71
C ALA A 280 0.98 15.91 -12.25
N PHE A 281 1.82 16.90 -12.51
CA PHE A 281 3.18 16.93 -12.00
C PHE A 281 3.23 17.03 -10.47
N ILE A 282 2.58 18.04 -9.88
CA ILE A 282 2.53 18.22 -8.41
C ILE A 282 1.91 17.00 -7.75
N LEU A 283 0.82 16.48 -8.30
CA LEU A 283 0.16 15.27 -7.83
C LEU A 283 1.08 14.04 -7.93
N GLY A 284 1.89 13.94 -8.99
CA GLY A 284 2.90 12.89 -9.12
C GLY A 284 4.02 13.00 -8.09
N VAL A 285 4.40 14.22 -7.70
CA VAL A 285 5.36 14.45 -6.60
C VAL A 285 4.77 13.99 -5.28
N ILE A 286 3.56 14.45 -4.94
CA ILE A 286 2.83 14.03 -3.72
C ILE A 286 2.64 12.50 -3.70
N ALA A 287 2.23 11.90 -4.82
CA ALA A 287 2.04 10.46 -4.94
C ALA A 287 3.32 9.70 -4.60
N MET A 288 4.47 10.22 -5.02
CA MET A 288 5.75 9.54 -4.87
C MET A 288 6.33 9.72 -3.46
N THR A 289 6.24 10.92 -2.88
CA THR A 289 6.74 11.19 -1.53
C THR A 289 5.80 10.68 -0.44
N GLY A 290 4.52 10.43 -0.75
CA GLY A 290 3.50 9.99 0.20
C GLY A 290 2.86 11.16 0.95
N SER A 291 3.64 11.84 1.80
CA SER A 291 3.26 13.09 2.47
C SER A 291 4.36 14.13 2.27
N THR A 292 4.00 15.39 2.03
CA THR A 292 4.99 16.43 1.73
C THR A 292 4.52 17.84 2.09
N SER A 293 5.45 18.72 2.45
CA SER A 293 5.13 20.09 2.84
C SER A 293 4.92 21.01 1.65
N ARG A 294 4.34 22.19 1.89
CA ARG A 294 4.20 23.21 0.85
C ARG A 294 5.57 23.66 0.34
N GLU A 295 6.49 23.92 1.26
CA GLU A 295 7.83 24.43 0.98
C GLU A 295 8.57 23.49 0.03
N TYR A 296 8.47 22.18 0.28
CA TYR A 296 9.07 21.18 -0.60
C TYR A 296 8.46 21.20 -2.02
N LEU A 297 7.14 21.35 -2.14
CA LEU A 297 6.48 21.42 -3.44
C LEU A 297 6.86 22.70 -4.20
N GLU A 298 7.04 23.83 -3.50
CA GLU A 298 7.52 25.09 -4.09
C GLU A 298 8.96 24.95 -4.60
N GLU A 299 9.82 24.30 -3.82
CA GLU A 299 11.20 23.99 -4.20
C GLU A 299 11.25 23.07 -5.44
N VAL A 300 10.44 22.02 -5.47
CA VAL A 300 10.38 21.09 -6.63
C VAL A 300 9.78 21.76 -7.86
N ALA A 301 8.87 22.72 -7.69
CA ALA A 301 8.36 23.54 -8.79
C ALA A 301 9.39 24.59 -9.27
N ALA A 302 10.52 24.74 -8.58
CA ALA A 302 11.62 25.65 -8.91
C ALA A 302 11.17 27.10 -9.20
N SER A 303 10.10 27.55 -8.54
CA SER A 303 9.45 28.85 -8.79
C SER A 303 8.98 29.08 -10.25
N GLU A 304 8.91 28.04 -11.09
CA GLU A 304 8.45 28.17 -12.48
C GLU A 304 6.97 28.61 -12.55
N TYR A 305 6.20 28.31 -11.50
CA TYR A 305 4.81 28.73 -11.36
C TYR A 305 4.35 28.68 -9.90
N ASP A 306 3.33 29.48 -9.60
CA ASP A 306 2.63 29.45 -8.32
C ASP A 306 1.87 28.11 -8.17
N ILE A 307 2.19 27.37 -7.11
CA ILE A 307 1.54 26.08 -6.80
C ILE A 307 0.22 26.26 -6.05
N ASN A 308 -0.05 27.43 -5.48
CA ASN A 308 -1.24 27.66 -4.65
C ASN A 308 -2.56 27.42 -5.40
N PRO A 309 -2.73 27.89 -6.66
CA PRO A 309 -3.93 27.58 -7.44
C PRO A 309 -4.09 26.08 -7.71
N THR A 310 -2.98 25.35 -7.84
CA THR A 310 -2.98 23.90 -8.03
C THR A 310 -3.39 23.19 -6.75
N LEU A 311 -2.77 23.52 -5.61
CA LEU A 311 -3.10 22.96 -4.31
C LEU A 311 -4.57 23.22 -3.94
N TYR A 312 -5.04 24.46 -4.12
CA TYR A 312 -6.43 24.82 -3.87
C TYR A 312 -7.42 24.00 -4.71
N ARG A 313 -7.13 23.81 -6.01
CA ARG A 313 -7.96 23.00 -6.90
C ARG A 313 -7.95 21.51 -6.52
N LEU A 314 -6.79 20.96 -6.13
CA LEU A 314 -6.70 19.56 -5.70
C LEU A 314 -7.41 19.32 -4.36
N LEU A 315 -7.30 20.26 -3.41
CA LEU A 315 -7.97 20.21 -2.11
C LEU A 315 -9.50 20.33 -2.26
N SER A 316 -9.97 21.35 -2.98
CA SER A 316 -11.40 21.60 -3.19
C SER A 316 -12.12 20.45 -3.92
N ARG A 317 -11.38 19.67 -4.72
CA ARG A 317 -11.88 18.47 -5.40
C ARG A 317 -11.74 17.20 -4.56
N GLY A 318 -11.20 17.28 -3.34
CA GLY A 318 -10.96 16.13 -2.47
C GLY A 318 -9.95 15.12 -3.02
N ILE A 319 -9.06 15.54 -3.93
CA ILE A 319 -8.01 14.68 -4.50
C ILE A 319 -6.86 14.53 -3.52
N ILE A 320 -6.50 15.64 -2.85
CA ILE A 320 -5.51 15.66 -1.77
C ILE A 320 -6.16 16.16 -0.49
N MET A 321 -5.54 15.85 0.64
CA MET A 321 -5.89 16.33 1.97
C MET A 321 -4.67 16.88 2.68
N GLU A 322 -4.91 17.77 3.62
CA GLU A 322 -3.89 18.26 4.54
C GLU A 322 -3.86 17.38 5.79
N GLN A 323 -2.70 16.88 6.18
CA GLN A 323 -2.49 16.11 7.39
C GLN A 323 -1.13 16.46 7.99
N ASN A 324 -1.09 16.77 9.29
CA ASN A 324 0.14 17.09 10.03
C ASN A 324 0.99 18.20 9.38
N GLY A 325 0.35 19.21 8.77
CA GLY A 325 1.03 20.31 8.09
C GLY A 325 1.61 19.95 6.71
N GLY A 326 1.29 18.78 6.17
CA GLY A 326 1.66 18.35 4.81
C GLY A 326 0.46 17.96 3.95
N TYR A 327 0.69 17.79 2.66
CA TYR A 327 -0.26 17.31 1.66
C TYR A 327 -0.01 15.85 1.34
N GLN A 328 -1.10 15.09 1.25
CA GLN A 328 -1.10 13.71 0.79
C GLN A 328 -2.35 13.43 -0.07
N ILE A 329 -2.33 12.35 -0.84
CA ILE A 329 -3.50 11.94 -1.65
C ILE A 329 -4.59 11.42 -0.72
N CYS A 330 -5.83 11.88 -0.91
CA CYS A 330 -6.97 11.30 -0.21
C CYS A 330 -7.08 9.80 -0.52
N PRO A 331 -7.29 8.90 0.45
CA PRO A 331 -7.36 7.46 0.19
C PRO A 331 -8.31 7.10 -0.97
N GLU A 332 -9.50 7.68 -1.00
CA GLU A 332 -10.52 7.43 -2.04
C GLU A 332 -10.12 7.94 -3.43
N ALA A 333 -9.17 8.87 -3.50
CA ALA A 333 -8.66 9.39 -4.76
C ALA A 333 -7.47 8.56 -5.29
N VAL A 334 -6.83 7.72 -4.47
CA VAL A 334 -5.57 7.05 -4.85
C VAL A 334 -5.67 6.27 -6.15
N LEU A 335 -6.75 5.52 -6.38
CA LEU A 335 -6.93 4.76 -7.61
C LEU A 335 -7.14 5.67 -8.83
N GLY A 336 -7.94 6.73 -8.67
CA GLY A 336 -8.12 7.73 -9.72
C GLY A 336 -6.82 8.45 -10.07
N VAL A 337 -6.02 8.79 -9.05
CA VAL A 337 -4.69 9.39 -9.23
C VAL A 337 -3.74 8.39 -9.91
N HIS A 338 -3.73 7.14 -9.48
CA HIS A 338 -2.91 6.08 -10.08
C HIS A 338 -3.17 5.98 -11.58
N ASP A 339 -4.45 5.86 -11.96
CA ASP A 339 -4.88 5.78 -13.34
C ASP A 339 -4.51 7.01 -14.16
N LEU A 340 -4.67 8.20 -13.59
CA LEU A 340 -4.29 9.44 -14.25
C LEU A 340 -2.78 9.49 -14.51
N LEU A 341 -1.96 9.26 -13.48
CA LEU A 341 -0.50 9.33 -13.59
C LEU A 341 0.03 8.29 -14.58
N ARG A 342 -0.58 7.10 -14.62
CA ARG A 342 -0.28 6.03 -15.58
C ARG A 342 -0.63 6.46 -17.01
N LYS A 343 -1.83 7.00 -17.24
CA LYS A 343 -2.26 7.52 -18.56
C LYS A 343 -1.34 8.64 -19.07
N LEU A 344 -0.88 9.50 -18.16
CA LEU A 344 0.03 10.60 -18.47
C LEU A 344 1.52 10.20 -18.50
N ARG A 345 1.85 8.92 -18.23
CA ARG A 345 3.23 8.38 -18.16
C ARG A 345 4.13 9.15 -17.20
N ILE A 346 3.55 9.69 -16.13
CA ILE A 346 4.30 10.36 -15.06
C ILE A 346 4.86 9.32 -14.10
N VAL A 347 4.09 8.25 -13.88
CA VAL A 347 4.54 7.04 -13.17
C VAL A 347 4.76 5.94 -14.19
N TRP A 348 5.73 5.09 -13.88
CA TRP A 348 6.20 4.08 -14.81
C TRP A 348 5.97 2.70 -14.19
N GLU A 349 5.41 1.75 -14.93
CA GLU A 349 5.23 0.35 -14.47
C GLU A 349 6.44 -0.51 -14.82
#